data_AF-A0A920K5R3-F1
#
_entry.id   AF-A0A920K5R3-F1
#
_cell.length_a   1.000
_cell.length_b   1.000
_cell.length_c   1.000
_cell.angle_alpha   90.00
_cell.angle_beta   90.00
_cell.angle_gamma   90.00
#
_symmetry.space_group_name_H-M   'P 1'
#
loop_
_entity.id
_entity.type
_entity.pdbx_description
1 polymer ?
#
loop_
_entity_poly.entity_id
_entity_poly.type
_entity_poly.pdbx_seq_one_letter_code
_entity_poly.pdbx_strand_id
1 'polypeptide(L)' 'MKRHLSTDNKIQTVSNTFNEAKGSMFLGRGFSYPIALEGALKLKELSYVHAEGYPAGEMKHGPLA' A
#
# COMPACT_ATOMS: atom_id res chain seq x y z
N MET A 1 18.99 0.65 7.76
CA MET A 1 18.84 -0.58 6.94
C MET A 1 18.52 -1.83 7.77
N LYS A 2 19.46 -2.37 8.58
CA LYS A 2 19.29 -3.67 9.28
C LYS A 2 18.03 -3.79 10.14
N ARG A 3 17.63 -2.72 10.84
CA ARG A 3 16.42 -2.70 11.70
C ARG A 3 15.10 -2.81 10.92
N HIS A 4 15.06 -2.33 9.68
CA HIS A 4 13.84 -2.43 8.86
C HIS A 4 13.74 -3.82 8.22
N LEU A 5 14.85 -4.39 7.77
CA LEU A 5 14.87 -5.74 7.21
C LEU A 5 14.50 -6.81 8.25
N SER A 6 14.71 -6.56 9.54
CA SER A 6 14.29 -7.51 10.58
C SER A 6 12.78 -7.66 10.76
N THR A 7 11.94 -6.86 10.08
CA THR A 7 10.48 -7.03 10.11
C THR A 7 9.93 -7.93 9.00
N ASP A 8 10.79 -8.58 8.21
CA ASP A 8 10.41 -9.42 7.06
C ASP A 8 9.31 -10.44 7.38
N ASN A 9 9.47 -11.24 8.44
CA ASN A 9 8.47 -12.22 8.88
C ASN A 9 7.07 -11.61 9.13
N LYS A 10 7.02 -10.38 9.67
CA LYS A 10 5.76 -9.67 9.90
C LYS A 10 5.13 -9.22 8.58
N ILE A 11 5.96 -8.74 7.65
CA ILE A 11 5.51 -8.34 6.30
C ILE A 11 4.95 -9.56 5.56
N GLN A 12 5.62 -10.71 5.64
CA GLN A 12 5.15 -11.96 5.01
C GLN A 12 3.82 -12.46 5.60
N THR A 13 3.62 -12.28 6.91
CA THR A 13 2.34 -12.63 7.55
C THR A 13 1.20 -11.76 7.01
N VAL A 14 1.43 -10.45 6.90
CA VAL A 14 0.44 -9.50 6.34
C VAL A 14 0.25 -9.73 4.85
N SER A 15 1.28 -10.10 4.09
CA SER A 15 1.14 -10.26 2.64
C SER A 15 0.12 -11.31 2.23
N ASN A 16 -0.10 -12.32 3.08
CA ASN A 16 -1.12 -13.35 2.86
C ASN A 16 -2.54 -12.79 2.71
N THR A 17 -2.84 -11.63 3.29
CA THR A 17 -4.17 -11.01 3.18
C THR A 17 -4.45 -10.46 1.78
N PHE A 18 -3.42 -10.25 0.94
CA PHE A 18 -3.61 -9.75 -0.42
C PHE A 18 -4.04 -10.83 -1.41
N ASN A 19 -3.84 -12.12 -1.11
CA ASN A 19 -4.22 -13.21 -2.01
C ASN A 19 -5.72 -13.27 -2.28
N GLU A 20 -6.54 -12.88 -1.30
CA GLU A 20 -8.00 -12.85 -1.43
C GLU A 20 -8.56 -11.43 -1.61
N ALA A 21 -7.68 -10.42 -1.62
CA ALA A 21 -8.09 -9.02 -1.74
C ALA A 21 -8.48 -8.70 -3.19
N LYS A 22 -9.64 -8.07 -3.39
CA LYS A 22 -10.05 -7.53 -4.69
C LYS A 22 -9.20 -6.35 -5.13
N GLY A 23 -8.59 -5.66 -4.18
CA GLY A 23 -7.65 -4.59 -4.40
C GLY A 23 -7.12 -4.03 -3.08
N SER A 24 -6.18 -3.09 -3.18
CA SER A 24 -5.51 -2.45 -2.06
C SER A 24 -5.48 -0.93 -2.25
N MET A 25 -5.63 -0.20 -1.14
CA MET A 25 -5.48 1.25 -1.12
C MET A 25 -4.33 1.65 -0.21
N PHE A 26 -3.36 2.38 -0.77
CA PHE A 26 -2.23 2.93 -0.04
C PHE A 26 -2.50 4.40 0.24
N LEU A 27 -2.46 4.80 1.52
CA LEU A 27 -2.79 6.14 1.95
C LEU A 27 -1.57 6.85 2.51
N GLY A 28 -1.29 8.07 2.04
CA GLY A 28 -0.20 8.88 2.54
C GLY A 28 -0.56 10.36 2.61
N ARG A 29 0.06 11.11 3.54
CA ARG A 29 -0.09 12.56 3.66
C ARG A 29 1.28 13.23 3.65
N GLY A 30 1.36 14.43 3.05
CA GLY A 30 2.62 15.17 2.95
C GLY A 30 3.72 14.31 2.32
N PHE A 31 4.87 14.20 2.99
CA PHE A 31 6.00 13.38 2.52
C PHE A 31 5.71 11.88 2.40
N SER A 32 4.65 11.37 3.03
CA SER A 32 4.26 9.95 2.89
C SER A 32 3.40 9.69 1.66
N TYR A 33 2.87 10.72 0.98
CA TYR A 33 2.07 10.51 -0.22
C TYR A 33 2.87 9.88 -1.38
N PRO A 34 4.09 10.35 -1.71
CA PRO A 34 4.94 9.65 -2.68
C PRO A 34 5.26 8.20 -2.29
N ILE A 35 5.40 7.92 -0.99
CA ILE A 35 5.63 6.55 -0.48
C ILE A 35 4.41 5.66 -0.71
N ALA A 36 3.20 6.19 -0.51
CA ALA A 36 1.95 5.47 -0.80
C ALA A 36 1.79 5.16 -2.29
N LEU A 37 2.12 6.13 -3.17
CA LEU A 37 2.12 5.93 -4.62
C LEU A 37 3.09 4.81 -5.04
N GLU A 38 4.32 4.86 -4.53
CA GLU A 38 5.35 3.87 -4.86
C GLU A 38 4.97 2.46 -4.34
N GLY A 39 4.44 2.37 -3.13
CA GLY A 39 3.96 1.10 -2.56
C GLY A 39 2.85 0.46 -3.39
N ALA A 40 1.87 1.27 -3.83
CA ALA A 40 0.82 0.81 -4.71
C ALA A 40 1.36 0.37 -6.09
N LEU A 41 2.30 1.13 -6.65
CA LEU A 41 2.94 0.79 -7.93
C LEU A 41 3.66 -0.56 -7.86
N LYS A 42 4.48 -0.78 -6.82
CA LYS A 42 5.24 -2.03 -6.67
C LYS A 42 4.34 -3.24 -6.43
N LEU A 43 3.29 -3.09 -5.62
CA LEU A 43 2.33 -4.18 -5.42
C LEU A 43 1.65 -4.55 -6.74
N LYS A 44 1.21 -3.55 -7.51
CA LYS A 44 0.58 -3.76 -8.83
C LYS A 44 1.53 -4.44 -9.82
N GLU A 45 2.77 -3.98 -9.90
CA GLU A 45 3.75 -4.48 -10.87
C GLU A 45 4.19 -5.93 -10.62
N LEU A 46 4.41 -6.29 -9.35
CA LEU A 46 4.99 -7.58 -8.99
C LEU A 46 3.95 -8.67 -8.71
N SER A 47 2.78 -8.30 -8.17
CA SER A 47 1.76 -9.27 -7.74
C SER A 47 0.51 -9.28 -8.62
N TYR A 48 0.37 -8.31 -9.52
CA TYR A 48 -0.83 -8.08 -10.33
C TYR A 48 -2.12 -7.80 -9.52
N VAL A 49 -2.00 -7.63 -8.20
CA VAL A 49 -3.10 -7.16 -7.35
C VAL A 49 -3.41 -5.71 -7.71
N HIS A 50 -4.70 -5.40 -7.91
CA HIS A 50 -5.13 -4.03 -8.13
C HIS A 50 -4.77 -3.17 -6.91
N ALA A 51 -3.91 -2.16 -7.09
CA ALA A 51 -3.46 -1.31 -6.01
C ALA A 51 -3.40 0.16 -6.43
N GLU A 52 -3.84 1.06 -5.56
CA GLU A 52 -3.88 2.50 -5.84
C GLU A 52 -3.40 3.32 -4.65
N GLY A 53 -2.63 4.37 -4.93
CA GLY A 53 -2.10 5.28 -3.93
C GLY A 53 -2.88 6.59 -3.91
N TYR A 54 -3.35 7.01 -2.73
CA TYR A 54 -4.16 8.20 -2.56
C TYR A 54 -3.61 9.14 -1.48
N PRO A 55 -3.76 10.47 -1.67
CA PRO A 55 -3.53 11.42 -0.60
C PRO A 55 -4.62 11.24 0.47
N ALA A 56 -4.22 10.96 1.71
CA ALA A 56 -5.14 10.62 2.79
C ALA A 56 -6.17 11.73 3.09
N GLY A 57 -5.86 12.99 2.78
CA GLY A 57 -6.77 14.13 2.96
C GLY A 57 -7.96 14.15 1.98
N GLU A 58 -7.84 13.48 0.84
CA GLU A 58 -8.86 13.49 -0.21
C GLU A 58 -9.89 12.38 -0.05
N MET A 59 -9.74 11.48 0.92
CA MET A 59 -10.63 10.31 1.09
C MET A 59 -12.11 10.70 1.22
N LYS A 60 -12.41 11.83 1.87
CA LYS A 60 -13.79 12.33 2.03
C LYS A 60 -14.36 13.02 0.80
N HIS A 61 -13.56 13.22 -0.25
CA HIS A 61 -13.92 13.98 -1.45
C HIS A 61 -14.23 13.07 -2.66
N GLY A 62 -14.26 11.75 -2.48
CA GLY A 62 -14.59 10.79 -3.55
C GLY A 62 -14.19 9.34 -3.29
N PRO A 63 -12.97 9.02 -2.80
CA PRO A 63 -12.49 7.64 -2.68
C PRO A 63 -13.22 6.74 -1.67
N LEU A 64 -14.02 7.32 -0.77
CA LEU A 64 -14.89 6.58 0.17
C LEU A 64 -16.36 6.51 -0.29
N ALA A 65 -16.71 7.06 -1.45
CA ALA A 65 -18.06 7.08 -1.99
C ALA A 65 -18.41 5.79 -2.75
#